data_AF-A0A1G3HMD8-F1
#
_entry.id   AF-A0A1G3HMD8-F1
#
_cell.length_a   1.000
_cell.length_b   1.000
_cell.length_c   1.000
_cell.angle_alpha   90.00
_cell.angle_beta   90.00
_cell.angle_gamma   90.00
#
_symmetry.space_group_name_H-M   'P 1'
#
loop_
_entity.id
_entity.type
_entity.pdbx_description
1 polymer ?
#
loop_
_entity_poly.entity_id
_entity_poly.type
_entity_poly.pdbx_seq_one_letter_code
_entity_poly.pdbx_strand_id
1 'polypeptide(L)'
;MKPGTRDWLRRNLFSDAFSSVTTLALLAAALWWLPGLIDWLLLRAVFRPDAAACEAANHAGACWGVVAEKYRVILFGRYPYEEQWRPLLATALLLSAILAGGLRLLPRNALLAAWALALPGFLLLMGGGQFGLSPVGSDQWGGLPLTLLLATLGMLLALPLALLVALGRQSSLPLLRGLCTLYVELVRGVPLISVLFLASFLFPIILPQGTSIDALLRVQGGIVLFAAAYLSETIRGGLQGVPAGQHDAAAALGLGRWQAMRWIILPQALRAVVPSMM
;
A
#
# COMPACT_ATOMS: atom_id res chain seq x y z
N MET A 1 -16.24 -0.28 32.97
CA MET A 1 -15.67 -1.61 33.26
C MET A 1 -15.41 -2.32 31.94
N LYS A 2 -14.16 -2.72 31.64
CA LYS A 2 -13.89 -3.54 30.44
C LYS A 2 -14.63 -4.88 30.60
N PRO A 3 -15.37 -5.37 29.59
CA PRO A 3 -15.99 -6.69 29.70
C PRO A 3 -14.92 -7.73 30.01
N GLY A 4 -15.20 -8.62 30.97
CA GLY A 4 -14.31 -9.74 31.26
C GLY A 4 -14.15 -10.63 30.01
N THR A 5 -13.05 -11.35 29.91
CA THR A 5 -12.76 -12.25 28.77
C THR A 5 -13.90 -13.23 28.48
N ARG A 6 -14.55 -13.77 29.51
CA ARG A 6 -15.74 -14.64 29.36
C ARG A 6 -16.94 -13.92 28.74
N ASP A 7 -17.19 -12.69 29.15
CA ASP A 7 -18.26 -11.85 28.62
C ASP A 7 -18.01 -11.46 27.17
N TRP A 8 -16.76 -11.21 26.81
CA TRP A 8 -16.37 -10.95 25.42
C TRP A 8 -16.55 -12.18 24.53
N LEU A 9 -16.12 -13.37 24.99
CA LEU A 9 -16.27 -14.62 24.24
C LEU A 9 -17.75 -14.95 23.98
N ARG A 10 -18.60 -14.83 24.99
CA ARG A 10 -20.05 -15.06 24.83
C ARG A 10 -20.69 -14.08 23.86
N ARG A 11 -20.27 -12.80 23.87
CA ARG A 11 -20.88 -11.78 22.99
C ARG A 11 -20.40 -11.83 21.54
N ASN A 12 -19.18 -12.30 21.28
CA ASN A 12 -18.60 -12.26 19.92
C ASN A 12 -18.50 -13.63 19.22
N LEU A 13 -18.28 -14.72 19.96
CA LEU A 13 -18.09 -16.05 19.38
C LEU A 13 -19.30 -16.98 19.61
N PHE A 14 -19.99 -16.81 20.73
CA PHE A 14 -21.10 -17.67 21.15
C PHE A 14 -22.39 -16.87 21.40
N SER A 15 -22.63 -15.85 20.57
CA SER A 15 -23.77 -14.92 20.72
C SER A 15 -25.12 -15.60 20.46
N ASP A 16 -25.17 -16.52 19.50
CA ASP A 16 -26.33 -17.32 19.14
C ASP A 16 -25.92 -18.75 18.76
N ALA A 17 -26.90 -19.62 18.52
CA ALA A 17 -26.66 -21.03 18.18
C ALA A 17 -25.85 -21.16 16.88
N PHE A 18 -26.12 -20.32 15.88
CA PHE A 18 -25.41 -20.35 14.60
C PHE A 18 -23.95 -19.91 14.73
N SER A 19 -23.66 -18.80 15.43
CA SER A 19 -22.27 -18.37 15.68
C SER A 19 -21.52 -19.38 16.55
N SER A 20 -22.20 -20.01 17.50
CA SER A 20 -21.61 -21.07 18.34
C SER A 20 -21.20 -22.29 17.52
N VAL A 21 -22.09 -22.78 16.64
CA VAL A 21 -21.79 -23.90 15.73
C VAL A 21 -20.68 -23.52 14.75
N THR A 22 -20.73 -22.32 14.18
CA THR A 22 -19.71 -21.83 13.24
C THR A 22 -18.34 -21.72 13.91
N THR A 23 -18.28 -21.15 15.11
CA THR A 23 -17.04 -21.04 15.90
C THR A 23 -16.47 -22.41 16.21
N LEU A 24 -17.30 -23.36 16.68
CA LEU A 24 -16.85 -24.72 16.98
C LEU A 24 -16.39 -25.47 15.72
N ALA A 25 -17.08 -25.30 14.60
CA ALA A 25 -16.70 -25.89 13.32
C ALA A 25 -15.36 -25.34 12.81
N LEU A 26 -15.16 -24.01 12.86
CA LEU A 26 -13.89 -23.38 12.49
C LEU A 26 -12.75 -23.80 13.41
N LEU A 27 -13.01 -23.91 14.72
CA LEU A 27 -12.01 -24.38 15.68
C LEU A 27 -11.65 -25.85 15.41
N ALA A 28 -12.63 -26.71 15.16
CA ALA A 28 -12.40 -28.11 14.83
C ALA A 28 -11.61 -28.26 13.51
N ALA A 29 -11.97 -27.50 12.47
CA ALA A 29 -11.24 -27.46 11.21
C ALA A 29 -9.80 -26.97 11.39
N ALA A 30 -9.60 -25.91 12.19
CA ALA A 30 -8.28 -25.40 12.52
C ALA A 30 -7.45 -26.45 13.27
N LEU A 31 -8.01 -27.10 14.29
CA LEU A 31 -7.33 -28.16 15.05
C LEU A 31 -7.01 -29.38 14.18
N TRP A 32 -7.80 -29.66 13.14
CA TRP A 32 -7.52 -30.71 12.17
C TRP A 32 -6.40 -30.31 11.19
N TRP A 33 -6.43 -29.11 10.63
CA TRP A 33 -5.50 -28.67 9.59
C TRP A 33 -4.16 -28.17 10.12
N LEU A 34 -4.13 -27.51 11.28
CA LEU A 34 -2.92 -26.91 11.85
C LEU A 34 -1.78 -27.92 12.05
N PRO A 35 -2.00 -29.14 12.57
CA PRO A 35 -0.93 -30.12 12.72
C PRO A 35 -0.29 -30.49 11.38
N GLY A 36 -1.10 -30.74 10.34
CA GLY A 36 -0.61 -31.05 9.01
C GLY A 36 0.14 -29.87 8.38
N LEU A 37 -0.35 -28.65 8.59
CA LEU A 37 0.31 -27.43 8.14
C LEU A 37 1.67 -27.23 8.83
N ILE A 38 1.74 -27.41 10.15
CA ILE A 38 2.98 -27.28 10.93
C ILE A 38 3.98 -28.37 10.52
N ASP A 39 3.51 -29.61 10.35
CA ASP A 39 4.34 -30.73 9.90
C ASP A 39 4.97 -30.43 8.53
N TRP A 40 4.15 -29.95 7.59
CA TRP A 40 4.61 -29.57 6.26
C TRP A 40 5.52 -28.33 6.26
N LEU A 41 5.15 -27.28 6.99
CA LEU A 41 5.82 -25.97 6.97
C LEU A 41 7.14 -25.97 7.72
N LEU A 42 7.25 -26.73 8.82
CA LEU A 42 8.37 -26.65 9.75
C LEU A 42 9.07 -28.00 9.97
N LEU A 43 8.32 -29.08 10.21
CA LEU A 43 8.92 -30.35 10.65
C LEU A 43 9.57 -31.12 9.50
N ARG A 44 8.92 -31.18 8.34
CA ARG A 44 9.40 -31.85 7.11
C ARG A 44 10.05 -30.88 6.12
N ALA A 45 10.21 -29.63 6.51
CA ALA A 45 10.67 -28.59 5.61
C ALA A 45 12.17 -28.68 5.35
N VAL A 46 12.58 -28.37 4.12
CA VAL A 46 13.99 -28.35 3.71
C VAL A 46 14.52 -26.93 3.82
N PHE A 47 15.38 -26.68 4.80
CA PHE A 47 15.95 -25.36 5.07
C PHE A 47 17.30 -25.10 4.38
N ARG A 48 17.97 -26.14 3.88
CA ARG A 48 19.26 -26.00 3.20
C ARG A 48 19.05 -25.45 1.79
N PRO A 49 19.96 -24.62 1.25
CA PRO A 49 19.91 -24.11 -0.11
C PRO A 49 20.28 -25.20 -1.13
N ASP A 50 19.47 -26.24 -1.22
CA ASP A 50 19.68 -27.41 -2.09
C ASP A 50 18.39 -27.73 -2.85
N ALA A 51 18.42 -27.53 -4.16
CA ALA A 51 17.28 -27.78 -5.04
C ALA A 51 16.94 -29.27 -5.16
N ALA A 52 17.95 -30.15 -5.18
CA ALA A 52 17.75 -31.59 -5.30
C ALA A 52 17.13 -32.16 -4.02
N ALA A 53 17.50 -31.64 -2.85
CA ALA A 53 16.87 -32.01 -1.58
C ALA A 53 15.39 -31.60 -1.53
N CYS A 54 15.04 -30.44 -2.09
CA CYS A 54 13.64 -30.02 -2.19
C CYS A 54 12.82 -30.84 -3.20
N GLU A 55 13.42 -31.22 -4.33
CA GLU A 55 12.78 -32.08 -5.32
C GLU A 55 12.58 -33.50 -4.78
N ALA A 56 13.60 -34.06 -4.11
CA ALA A 56 13.53 -35.36 -3.44
C ALA A 56 12.44 -35.43 -2.36
N ALA A 57 12.12 -34.29 -1.72
CA ALA A 57 11.03 -34.19 -0.75
C ALA A 57 9.64 -34.29 -1.40
N ASN A 58 9.49 -34.26 -2.73
CA ASN A 58 8.24 -34.50 -3.47
C ASN A 58 7.00 -33.80 -2.88
N HIS A 59 7.11 -32.50 -2.56
CA HIS A 59 6.06 -31.70 -1.92
C HIS A 59 5.60 -32.17 -0.53
N ALA A 60 6.28 -33.12 0.10
CA ALA A 60 5.98 -33.59 1.46
C ALA A 60 6.32 -32.55 2.54
N GLY A 61 7.09 -31.51 2.20
CA GLY A 61 7.41 -30.39 3.09
C GLY A 61 7.72 -29.11 2.31
N ALA A 62 7.71 -27.98 3.02
CA ALA A 62 8.04 -26.67 2.45
C ALA A 62 9.52 -26.57 2.07
N CYS A 63 9.82 -25.98 0.91
CA CYS A 63 11.19 -25.73 0.47
C CYS A 63 11.66 -24.32 0.88
N TRP A 64 12.16 -24.18 2.10
CA TRP A 64 12.78 -22.93 2.58
C TRP A 64 14.18 -22.70 1.99
N GLY A 65 14.80 -23.71 1.40
CA GLY A 65 16.08 -23.61 0.68
C GLY A 65 16.11 -22.52 -0.38
N VAL A 66 15.01 -22.28 -1.08
CA VAL A 66 14.89 -21.18 -2.06
C VAL A 66 15.04 -19.82 -1.39
N VAL A 67 14.46 -19.64 -0.20
CA VAL A 67 14.59 -18.40 0.57
C VAL A 67 16.02 -18.26 1.07
N ALA A 68 16.63 -19.32 1.60
CA ALA A 68 18.02 -19.31 2.05
C ALA A 68 19.01 -18.96 0.91
N GLU A 69 18.74 -19.42 -0.30
CA GLU A 69 19.56 -19.16 -1.49
C GLU A 69 19.30 -17.77 -2.09
N LYS A 70 18.04 -17.31 -2.10
CA LYS A 70 17.61 -16.09 -2.80
C LYS A 70 17.27 -14.91 -1.90
N TYR A 71 17.49 -15.00 -0.59
CA TYR A 71 17.18 -13.92 0.37
C TYR A 71 17.74 -12.57 -0.07
N ARG A 72 18.96 -12.57 -0.62
CA ARG A 72 19.64 -11.36 -1.10
C ARG A 72 18.89 -10.68 -2.24
N VAL A 73 18.44 -11.45 -3.23
CA VAL A 73 17.68 -10.92 -4.37
C VAL A 73 16.29 -10.49 -3.93
N ILE A 74 15.67 -11.21 -3.00
CA ILE A 74 14.37 -10.85 -2.42
C ILE A 74 14.46 -9.52 -1.66
N LEU A 75 15.52 -9.31 -0.86
CA LEU A 75 15.68 -8.11 -0.04
C LEU A 75 16.22 -6.92 -0.83
N PHE A 76 17.25 -7.11 -1.67
CA PHE A 76 17.99 -6.00 -2.29
C PHE A 76 17.94 -6.00 -3.83
N GLY A 77 17.24 -6.97 -4.45
CA GLY A 77 17.17 -7.06 -5.91
C GLY A 77 18.53 -7.31 -6.55
N ARG A 78 18.87 -6.49 -7.55
CA ARG A 78 20.13 -6.56 -8.32
C ARG A 78 21.18 -5.58 -7.83
N TYR A 79 20.96 -4.95 -6.66
CA TYR A 79 21.86 -3.94 -6.13
C TYR A 79 23.27 -4.51 -5.88
N PRO A 80 24.35 -3.78 -6.25
CA PRO A 80 25.73 -4.25 -6.10
C PRO A 80 26.04 -4.71 -4.68
N TYR A 81 26.73 -5.85 -4.56
CA TYR A 81 26.94 -6.55 -3.29
C TYR A 81 27.63 -5.69 -2.23
N GLU A 82 28.74 -5.06 -2.61
CA GLU A 82 29.55 -4.21 -1.71
C GLU A 82 28.79 -2.97 -1.20
N GLU A 83 27.71 -2.59 -1.90
CA GLU A 83 26.95 -1.37 -1.65
C GLU A 83 25.61 -1.66 -0.96
N GLN A 84 25.31 -2.92 -0.59
CA GLN A 84 24.00 -3.33 -0.01
C GLN A 84 23.67 -2.70 1.35
N TRP A 85 24.66 -2.14 2.04
CA TRP A 85 24.42 -1.34 3.23
C TRP A 85 23.56 -0.09 2.92
N ARG A 86 23.64 0.46 1.69
CA ARG A 86 22.84 1.62 1.25
C ARG A 86 21.34 1.32 1.17
N PRO A 87 20.86 0.30 0.43
CA PRO A 87 19.45 -0.07 0.41
C PRO A 87 18.94 -0.51 1.78
N LEU A 88 19.79 -1.13 2.62
CA LEU A 88 19.42 -1.47 4.00
C LEU A 88 19.15 -0.21 4.84
N LEU A 89 20.07 0.76 4.83
CA LEU A 89 19.89 2.04 5.54
C LEU A 89 18.72 2.84 4.99
N ALA A 90 18.57 2.89 3.66
CA ALA A 90 17.44 3.57 3.01
C ALA A 90 16.10 2.95 3.44
N THR A 91 16.02 1.62 3.47
CA THR A 91 14.86 0.88 3.94
C THR A 91 14.57 1.16 5.41
N ALA A 92 15.58 1.10 6.27
CA ALA A 92 15.43 1.39 7.69
C ALA A 92 14.96 2.83 7.94
N LEU A 93 15.51 3.80 7.22
CA LEU A 93 15.11 5.21 7.27
C LEU A 93 13.63 5.37 6.93
N LEU A 94 13.19 4.81 5.80
CA LEU A 94 11.81 4.95 5.34
C LEU A 94 10.82 4.19 6.26
N LEU A 95 11.16 2.97 6.68
CA LEU A 95 10.36 2.21 7.65
C LEU A 95 10.25 2.93 8.99
N SER A 96 11.33 3.55 9.47
CA SER A 96 11.29 4.32 10.72
C SER A 96 10.33 5.50 10.63
N ALA A 97 10.29 6.21 9.50
CA ALA A 97 9.36 7.31 9.27
C ALA A 97 7.90 6.82 9.20
N ILE A 98 7.65 5.69 8.52
CA ILE A 98 6.33 5.05 8.47
C ILE A 98 5.86 4.65 9.88
N LEU A 99 6.70 3.94 10.63
CA LEU A 99 6.38 3.45 11.97
C LEU A 99 6.17 4.61 12.95
N ALA A 100 7.03 5.63 12.93
CA ALA A 100 6.87 6.82 13.75
C ALA A 100 5.55 7.54 13.45
N GLY A 101 5.13 7.60 12.19
CA GLY A 101 3.84 8.16 11.78
C GLY A 101 2.65 7.30 12.22
N GLY A 102 2.68 5.99 11.95
CA GLY A 102 1.58 5.06 12.27
C GLY A 102 1.35 4.88 13.76
N LEU A 103 2.43 4.77 14.54
CA LEU A 103 2.39 4.67 16.00
C LEU A 103 2.31 6.04 16.69
N ARG A 104 2.31 7.14 15.92
CA ARG A 104 2.25 8.53 16.43
C ARG A 104 3.30 8.82 17.50
N LEU A 105 4.53 8.33 17.31
CA LEU A 105 5.63 8.44 18.28
C LEU A 105 6.19 9.87 18.40
N LEU A 106 6.01 10.69 17.37
CA LEU A 106 6.56 12.04 17.27
C LEU A 106 5.44 13.08 17.07
N PRO A 107 5.65 14.35 17.48
CA PRO A 107 4.72 15.42 17.21
C PRO A 107 4.62 15.71 15.70
N ARG A 108 3.51 16.32 15.27
CA ARG A 108 3.18 16.52 13.85
C ARG A 108 4.28 17.23 13.05
N ASN A 109 4.89 18.27 13.61
CA ASN A 109 5.99 19.00 12.95
C ASN A 109 7.24 18.12 12.77
N ALA A 110 7.60 17.32 13.76
CA ALA A 110 8.70 16.38 13.66
C ALA A 110 8.41 15.25 12.65
N LEU A 111 7.16 14.78 12.57
CA LEU A 111 6.75 13.81 11.54
C LEU A 111 6.87 14.40 10.12
N LEU A 112 6.43 15.64 9.92
CA LEU A 112 6.58 16.32 8.63
C LEU A 112 8.05 16.47 8.24
N ALA A 113 8.92 16.85 9.19
CA ALA A 113 10.35 16.91 8.96
C ALA A 113 10.95 15.53 8.67
N ALA A 114 10.55 14.50 9.42
CA ALA A 114 11.00 13.12 9.21
C ALA A 114 10.66 12.63 7.79
N TRP A 115 9.44 12.87 7.30
CA TRP A 115 9.06 12.54 5.93
C TRP A 115 9.78 13.38 4.87
N ALA A 116 9.95 14.68 5.12
CA ALA A 116 10.66 15.58 4.22
C ALA A 116 12.15 15.22 4.08
N LEU A 117 12.75 14.58 5.09
CA LEU A 117 14.14 14.13 5.06
C LEU A 117 14.26 12.67 4.60
N ALA A 118 13.34 11.79 5.01
CA ALA A 118 13.43 10.36 4.73
C ALA A 118 13.34 10.04 3.24
N LEU A 119 12.43 10.70 2.50
CA LEU A 119 12.25 10.44 1.06
C LEU A 119 13.46 10.90 0.21
N PRO A 120 13.94 12.16 0.33
CA PRO A 120 15.17 12.57 -0.34
C PRO A 120 16.39 11.77 0.10
N GLY A 121 16.50 11.48 1.41
CA GLY A 121 17.57 10.63 1.95
C GLY A 121 17.54 9.22 1.36
N PHE A 122 16.36 8.63 1.20
CA PHE A 122 16.18 7.34 0.54
C PHE A 122 16.68 7.39 -0.91
N LEU A 123 16.22 8.39 -1.69
CA LEU A 123 16.60 8.53 -3.10
C LEU A 123 18.09 8.78 -3.27
N LEU A 124 18.68 9.59 -2.38
CA LEU A 124 20.12 9.85 -2.38
C LEU A 124 20.93 8.60 -2.06
N LEU A 125 20.53 7.85 -1.03
CA LEU A 125 21.20 6.60 -0.65
C LEU A 125 21.09 5.57 -1.77
N MET A 126 19.93 5.42 -2.40
CA MET A 126 19.72 4.45 -3.47
C MET A 126 20.43 4.83 -4.77
N GLY A 127 20.32 6.09 -5.21
CA GLY A 127 20.88 6.56 -6.48
C GLY A 127 22.37 6.89 -6.43
N GLY A 128 22.85 7.44 -5.32
CA GLY A 128 24.26 7.85 -5.19
C GLY A 128 24.63 9.01 -6.12
N GLY A 129 25.92 9.07 -6.51
CA GLY A 129 26.48 10.15 -7.33
C GLY A 129 26.79 11.45 -6.58
N GLN A 130 26.54 11.47 -5.27
CA GLN A 130 26.81 12.60 -4.37
C GLN A 130 27.56 12.09 -3.13
N PHE A 131 28.33 12.96 -2.46
CA PHE A 131 29.05 12.64 -1.23
C PHE A 131 30.01 11.43 -1.32
N GLY A 132 30.58 11.18 -2.51
CA GLY A 132 31.49 10.07 -2.75
C GLY A 132 30.82 8.70 -2.96
N LEU A 133 29.48 8.65 -3.02
CA LEU A 133 28.73 7.44 -3.31
C LEU A 133 28.77 7.11 -4.81
N SER A 134 29.00 5.85 -5.15
CA SER A 134 28.94 5.40 -6.55
C SER A 134 27.51 5.57 -7.09
N PRO A 135 27.34 6.06 -8.34
CA PRO A 135 26.04 6.14 -8.96
C PRO A 135 25.53 4.74 -9.30
N VAL A 136 24.33 4.40 -8.83
CA VAL A 136 23.66 3.12 -9.12
C VAL A 136 22.34 3.41 -9.83
N GLY A 137 22.22 2.91 -11.07
CA GLY A 137 21.04 3.09 -11.90
C GLY A 137 19.78 2.45 -11.30
N SER A 138 18.63 3.07 -11.56
CA SER A 138 17.30 2.63 -11.13
C SER A 138 16.92 1.25 -11.66
N ASP A 139 17.55 0.80 -12.74
CA ASP A 139 17.40 -0.51 -13.38
C ASP A 139 17.91 -1.67 -12.49
N GLN A 140 18.82 -1.37 -11.57
CA GLN A 140 19.37 -2.32 -10.60
C GLN A 140 18.63 -2.29 -9.26
N TRP A 141 17.72 -1.34 -9.06
CA TRP A 141 16.95 -1.24 -7.83
C TRP A 141 15.90 -2.35 -7.81
N GLY A 142 15.67 -2.92 -6.63
CA GLY A 142 14.69 -3.99 -6.47
C GLY A 142 14.50 -4.40 -5.02
N GLY A 143 13.77 -5.50 -4.83
CA GLY A 143 13.48 -6.04 -3.51
C GLY A 143 12.71 -5.08 -2.62
N LEU A 144 12.91 -5.23 -1.31
CA LEU A 144 12.22 -4.50 -0.26
C LEU A 144 12.35 -2.96 -0.36
N PRO A 145 13.54 -2.36 -0.61
CA PRO A 145 13.67 -0.91 -0.74
C PRO A 145 12.78 -0.35 -1.86
N LEU A 146 12.81 -0.98 -3.04
CA LEU A 146 12.01 -0.52 -4.17
C LEU A 146 10.51 -0.66 -3.89
N THR A 147 10.08 -1.78 -3.30
CA THR A 147 8.67 -1.97 -2.92
C THR A 147 8.19 -0.89 -1.95
N LEU A 148 8.99 -0.57 -0.93
CA LEU A 148 8.66 0.48 0.03
C LEU A 148 8.64 1.86 -0.60
N LEU A 149 9.59 2.18 -1.48
CA LEU A 149 9.59 3.45 -2.22
C LEU A 149 8.31 3.58 -3.07
N LEU A 150 8.01 2.58 -3.89
CA LEU A 150 6.84 2.60 -4.78
C LEU A 150 5.53 2.73 -4.00
N ALA A 151 5.40 1.99 -2.89
CA ALA A 151 4.21 2.04 -2.04
C ALA A 151 4.05 3.40 -1.34
N THR A 152 5.11 3.90 -0.71
CA THR A 152 5.07 5.18 0.03
C THR A 152 4.87 6.37 -0.90
N LEU A 153 5.68 6.48 -1.94
CA LEU A 153 5.57 7.55 -2.93
C LEU A 153 4.26 7.43 -3.72
N GLY A 154 3.83 6.20 -3.99
CA GLY A 154 2.56 5.88 -4.62
C GLY A 154 1.39 6.45 -3.84
N MET A 155 1.30 6.13 -2.55
CA MET A 155 0.26 6.66 -1.67
C MET A 155 0.36 8.18 -1.50
N LEU A 156 1.57 8.72 -1.30
CA LEU A 156 1.78 10.15 -1.08
C LEU A 156 1.29 10.99 -2.27
N LEU A 157 1.49 10.52 -3.50
CA LEU A 157 1.07 11.19 -4.73
C LEU A 157 -0.37 10.85 -5.13
N ALA A 158 -0.82 9.62 -4.89
CA ALA A 158 -2.17 9.17 -5.24
C ALA A 158 -3.24 9.81 -4.36
N LEU A 159 -2.96 10.06 -3.08
CA LEU A 159 -3.93 10.62 -2.13
C LEU A 159 -4.46 12.02 -2.55
N PRO A 160 -3.60 13.02 -2.86
CA PRO A 160 -4.06 14.30 -3.39
C PRO A 160 -4.84 14.15 -4.69
N LEU A 161 -4.37 13.31 -5.61
CA LEU A 161 -5.04 13.10 -6.89
C LEU A 161 -6.41 12.45 -6.71
N ALA A 162 -6.51 11.43 -5.85
CA ALA A 162 -7.74 10.76 -5.48
C ALA A 162 -8.77 11.74 -4.89
N LEU A 163 -8.32 12.63 -4.02
CA LEU A 163 -9.16 13.66 -3.43
C LEU A 163 -9.71 14.62 -4.50
N LEU A 164 -8.84 15.10 -5.41
CA LEU A 164 -9.25 15.96 -6.51
C LEU A 164 -10.27 15.28 -7.43
N VAL A 165 -10.04 14.02 -7.77
CA VAL A 165 -10.97 13.21 -8.60
C VAL A 165 -12.30 12.98 -7.87
N ALA A 166 -12.28 12.65 -6.58
CA ALA A 166 -13.48 12.42 -5.78
C ALA A 166 -14.33 13.68 -5.65
N LEU A 167 -13.70 14.86 -5.48
CA LEU A 167 -14.38 16.15 -5.49
C LEU A 167 -14.89 16.51 -6.89
N GLY A 168 -14.10 16.25 -7.94
CA GLY A 168 -14.48 16.45 -9.33
C GLY A 168 -15.77 15.70 -9.71
N ARG A 169 -15.94 14.47 -9.24
CA ARG A 169 -17.17 13.68 -9.44
C ARG A 169 -18.40 14.21 -8.71
N GLN A 170 -18.24 15.06 -7.70
CA GLN A 170 -19.34 15.75 -7.01
C GLN A 170 -19.58 17.17 -7.52
N SER A 171 -18.77 17.64 -8.46
CA SER A 171 -18.92 18.95 -9.07
C SER A 171 -20.26 19.07 -9.79
N SER A 172 -20.84 20.28 -9.80
CA SER A 172 -22.02 20.61 -10.61
C SER A 172 -21.70 20.70 -12.11
N LEU A 173 -20.44 20.88 -12.48
CA LEU A 173 -20.01 20.96 -13.88
C LEU A 173 -20.08 19.57 -14.54
N PRO A 174 -20.95 19.36 -15.54
CA PRO A 174 -21.18 18.04 -16.12
C PRO A 174 -19.94 17.49 -16.83
N LEU A 175 -19.16 18.36 -17.48
CA LEU A 175 -17.91 17.97 -18.15
C LEU A 175 -16.87 17.43 -17.15
N LEU A 176 -16.60 18.17 -16.07
CA LEU A 176 -15.64 17.73 -15.05
C LEU A 176 -16.08 16.43 -14.39
N ARG A 177 -17.37 16.33 -14.02
CA ARG A 177 -17.96 15.11 -13.47
C ARG A 177 -17.82 13.93 -14.44
N GLY A 178 -18.11 14.15 -15.72
CA GLY A 178 -18.01 13.15 -16.77
C GLY A 178 -16.58 12.65 -16.96
N LEU A 179 -15.60 13.56 -17.08
CA LEU A 179 -14.19 13.20 -17.23
C LEU A 179 -13.66 12.41 -16.03
N CYS A 180 -13.94 12.86 -14.80
CA CYS A 180 -13.49 12.12 -13.61
C CYS A 180 -14.19 10.76 -13.48
N THR A 181 -15.47 10.67 -13.85
CA THR A 181 -16.19 9.39 -13.81
C THR A 181 -15.63 8.43 -14.85
N LEU A 182 -15.44 8.89 -16.10
CA LEU A 182 -14.85 8.08 -17.16
C LEU A 182 -13.46 7.56 -16.77
N TYR A 183 -12.59 8.43 -16.24
CA TYR A 183 -11.27 8.04 -15.75
C TYR A 183 -11.36 6.92 -14.70
N VAL A 184 -12.23 7.08 -13.68
CA VAL A 184 -12.36 6.09 -12.60
C VAL A 184 -12.90 4.76 -13.13
N GLU A 185 -13.95 4.77 -13.94
CA GLU A 185 -14.56 3.55 -14.48
C GLU A 185 -13.57 2.80 -15.40
N LEU A 186 -12.86 3.51 -16.28
CA LEU A 186 -11.86 2.91 -17.16
C LEU A 186 -10.71 2.29 -16.38
N VAL A 187 -10.11 3.02 -15.44
CA VAL A 187 -8.93 2.54 -14.70
C VAL A 187 -9.29 1.38 -13.78
N ARG A 188 -10.47 1.42 -13.13
CA ARG A 188 -10.93 0.32 -12.28
C ARG A 188 -11.36 -0.91 -13.07
N GLY A 189 -11.69 -0.75 -14.35
CA GLY A 189 -12.00 -1.85 -15.27
C GLY A 189 -10.79 -2.60 -15.82
N VAL A 190 -9.56 -2.11 -15.60
CA VAL A 190 -8.33 -2.71 -16.14
C VAL A 190 -7.50 -3.35 -15.01
N PRO A 191 -6.86 -4.51 -15.23
CA PRO A 191 -5.94 -5.10 -14.25
C PRO A 191 -4.69 -4.23 -14.02
N LEU A 192 -4.24 -4.12 -12.77
CA LEU A 192 -2.99 -3.39 -12.45
C LEU A 192 -1.80 -3.93 -13.25
N ILE A 193 -1.71 -5.25 -13.45
CA ILE A 193 -0.64 -5.86 -14.23
C ILE A 193 -0.61 -5.33 -15.68
N SER A 194 -1.77 -5.07 -16.29
CA SER A 194 -1.86 -4.49 -17.62
C SER A 194 -1.36 -3.04 -17.65
N VAL A 195 -1.65 -2.25 -16.61
CA VAL A 195 -1.13 -0.88 -16.46
C VAL A 195 0.39 -0.88 -16.29
N LEU A 196 0.92 -1.79 -15.47
CA LEU A 196 2.37 -1.92 -15.27
C LEU A 196 3.08 -2.39 -16.54
N PHE A 197 2.46 -3.30 -17.29
CA PHE A 197 2.96 -3.77 -18.59
C PHE A 197 2.94 -2.64 -19.62
N LEU A 198 1.84 -1.89 -19.71
CA LEU A 198 1.73 -0.71 -20.56
C LEU A 198 2.84 0.30 -20.24
N ALA A 199 3.04 0.64 -18.96
CA ALA A 199 4.06 1.59 -18.53
C ALA A 199 5.49 1.11 -18.83
N SER A 200 5.76 -0.17 -18.62
CA SER A 200 7.11 -0.75 -18.76
C SER A 200 7.51 -0.98 -20.22
N PHE A 201 6.59 -1.48 -21.05
CA PHE A 201 6.91 -1.99 -22.39
C PHE A 201 6.29 -1.20 -23.52
N LEU A 202 5.02 -0.77 -23.41
CA LEU A 202 4.32 -0.13 -24.53
C LEU A 202 4.55 1.39 -24.56
N PHE A 203 4.50 2.05 -23.42
CA PHE A 203 4.70 3.49 -23.32
C PHE A 203 6.02 3.97 -23.94
N PRO A 204 7.19 3.33 -23.71
CA PRO A 204 8.42 3.75 -24.37
C PRO A 204 8.42 3.58 -25.91
N ILE A 205 7.55 2.75 -26.48
CA ILE A 205 7.41 2.60 -27.94
C ILE A 205 6.69 3.83 -28.55
N ILE A 206 5.81 4.47 -27.78
CA ILE A 206 5.03 5.63 -28.20
C ILE A 206 5.85 6.94 -28.08
N LEU A 207 6.92 6.92 -27.28
CA LEU A 207 7.78 8.08 -27.09
C LEU A 207 8.59 8.40 -28.37
N PRO A 208 8.81 9.71 -28.67
CA PRO A 208 9.67 10.11 -29.78
C PRO A 208 11.06 9.49 -29.69
N GLN A 209 11.64 9.17 -30.85
CA GLN A 209 12.99 8.59 -30.91
C GLN A 209 14.01 9.50 -30.20
N GLY A 210 14.82 8.90 -29.33
CA GLY A 210 15.81 9.62 -28.51
C GLY A 210 15.29 10.13 -27.17
N THR A 211 13.98 10.04 -26.89
CA THR A 211 13.45 10.33 -25.55
C THR A 211 13.29 9.03 -24.76
N SER A 212 13.90 8.95 -23.58
CA SER A 212 13.71 7.84 -22.67
C SER A 212 13.30 8.37 -21.31
N ILE A 213 12.18 7.85 -20.80
CA ILE A 213 11.74 8.11 -19.43
C ILE A 213 12.16 6.90 -18.61
N ASP A 214 12.76 7.17 -17.46
CA ASP A 214 13.19 6.14 -16.51
C ASP A 214 12.06 5.15 -16.18
N ALA A 215 12.39 3.85 -16.09
CA ALA A 215 11.42 2.80 -15.84
C ALA A 215 10.71 2.99 -14.48
N LEU A 216 11.44 3.46 -13.46
CA LEU A 216 10.90 3.77 -12.14
C LEU A 216 9.79 4.82 -12.24
N LEU A 217 10.04 5.91 -12.98
CA LEU A 217 9.06 7.00 -13.14
C LEU A 217 7.80 6.56 -13.88
N ARG A 218 7.95 5.74 -14.92
CA ARG A 218 6.82 5.20 -15.69
C ARG A 218 5.95 4.28 -14.84
N VAL A 219 6.58 3.34 -14.13
CA VAL A 219 5.89 2.41 -13.22
C VAL A 219 5.23 3.17 -12.08
N GLN A 220 5.94 4.14 -11.48
CA GLN A 220 5.40 4.99 -10.42
C GLN A 220 4.18 5.78 -10.89
N GLY A 221 4.23 6.38 -12.09
CA GLY A 221 3.10 7.09 -12.68
C GLY A 221 1.88 6.19 -12.87
N GLY A 222 2.09 4.98 -13.40
CA GLY A 222 1.04 3.97 -13.53
C GLY A 222 0.40 3.58 -12.19
N ILE A 223 1.23 3.34 -11.17
CA ILE A 223 0.76 3.03 -9.81
C ILE A 223 -0.04 4.20 -9.22
N VAL A 224 0.44 5.44 -9.34
CA VAL A 224 -0.23 6.63 -8.82
C VAL A 224 -1.60 6.83 -9.48
N LEU A 225 -1.67 6.72 -10.82
CA LEU A 225 -2.92 6.85 -11.55
C LEU A 225 -3.89 5.71 -11.22
N PHE A 226 -3.40 4.49 -11.06
CA PHE A 226 -4.25 3.36 -10.69
C PHE A 226 -4.78 3.51 -9.27
N ALA A 227 -3.89 3.72 -8.29
CA ALA A 227 -4.25 3.90 -6.89
C ALA A 227 -5.19 5.09 -6.69
N ALA A 228 -4.98 6.21 -7.40
CA ALA A 228 -5.84 7.38 -7.28
C ALA A 228 -7.29 7.09 -7.70
N ALA A 229 -7.52 6.28 -8.73
CA ALA A 229 -8.86 5.89 -9.15
C ALA A 229 -9.59 5.09 -8.06
N TYR A 230 -8.92 4.09 -7.46
CA TYR A 230 -9.49 3.27 -6.38
C TYR A 230 -9.71 4.09 -5.10
N LEU A 231 -8.72 4.87 -4.67
CA LEU A 231 -8.83 5.71 -3.47
C LEU A 231 -9.91 6.78 -3.63
N SER A 232 -10.14 7.29 -4.84
CA SER A 232 -11.18 8.29 -5.09
C SER A 232 -12.59 7.75 -4.77
N GLU A 233 -12.81 6.44 -4.96
CA GLU A 233 -14.07 5.79 -4.61
C GLU A 233 -14.24 5.64 -3.12
N THR A 234 -13.18 5.28 -2.40
CA THR A 234 -13.20 5.21 -0.94
C THR A 234 -13.49 6.59 -0.35
N ILE A 235 -12.84 7.65 -0.86
CA ILE A 235 -13.09 9.03 -0.46
C ILE A 235 -14.52 9.45 -0.80
N ARG A 236 -15.03 9.10 -1.99
CA ARG A 236 -16.43 9.37 -2.39
C ARG A 236 -17.41 8.67 -1.44
N GLY A 237 -17.17 7.41 -1.09
CA GLY A 237 -17.97 6.66 -0.11
C GLY A 237 -17.97 7.33 1.26
N GLY A 238 -16.82 7.84 1.72
CA GLY A 238 -16.73 8.64 2.94
C GLY A 238 -17.51 9.95 2.88
N LEU A 239 -17.45 10.66 1.75
CA LEU A 239 -18.20 11.89 1.54
C LEU A 239 -19.71 11.64 1.56
N GLN A 240 -20.17 10.51 1.02
CA GLN A 240 -21.57 10.07 1.07
C GLN A 240 -22.01 9.59 2.45
N GLY A 241 -21.06 9.16 3.29
CA GLY A 241 -21.33 8.73 4.67
C GLY A 241 -21.55 9.90 5.66
N VAL A 242 -21.29 11.14 5.25
CA VAL A 242 -21.52 12.31 6.12
C VAL A 242 -23.03 12.58 6.23
N PRO A 243 -23.60 12.68 7.45
CA PRO A 243 -25.03 12.91 7.63
C PRO A 243 -25.51 14.20 6.95
N ALA A 244 -26.67 14.16 6.29
CA ALA A 244 -27.25 15.31 5.59
C ALA A 244 -27.41 16.56 6.49
N GLY A 245 -27.71 16.37 7.78
CA GLY A 245 -27.82 17.48 8.73
C GLY A 245 -26.56 18.34 8.88
N GLN A 246 -25.36 17.83 8.54
CA GLN A 246 -24.14 18.64 8.49
C GLN A 246 -24.18 19.66 7.34
N HIS A 247 -24.77 19.28 6.20
CA HIS A 247 -24.98 20.18 5.07
C HIS A 247 -26.03 21.24 5.41
N ASP A 248 -27.14 20.84 6.03
CA ASP A 248 -28.23 21.74 6.41
C ASP A 248 -27.79 22.74 7.48
N ALA A 249 -27.05 22.28 8.49
CA ALA A 249 -26.47 23.15 9.52
C ALA A 249 -25.48 24.16 8.94
N ALA A 250 -24.63 23.73 8.01
CA ALA A 250 -23.68 24.64 7.34
C ALA A 250 -24.42 25.71 6.52
N ALA A 251 -25.48 25.33 5.80
CA ALA A 251 -26.33 26.26 5.05
C ALA A 251 -27.08 27.23 5.97
N ALA A 252 -27.59 26.77 7.12
CA ALA A 252 -28.24 27.62 8.12
C ALA A 252 -27.30 28.67 8.73
N LEU A 253 -26.00 28.36 8.80
CA LEU A 253 -24.94 29.29 9.20
C LEU A 253 -24.49 30.22 8.06
N GLY A 254 -25.12 30.16 6.88
CA GLY A 254 -24.77 30.99 5.73
C GLY A 254 -23.47 30.59 5.04
N LEU A 255 -22.92 29.40 5.31
CA LEU A 255 -21.68 28.94 4.68
C LEU A 255 -21.94 28.55 3.22
N GLY A 256 -21.13 29.06 2.31
CA GLY A 256 -21.15 28.64 0.90
C GLY A 256 -20.72 27.17 0.74
N ARG A 257 -21.10 26.54 -0.38
CA ARG A 257 -20.80 25.12 -0.67
C ARG A 257 -19.33 24.76 -0.50
N TRP A 258 -18.42 25.63 -0.94
CA TRP A 258 -16.97 25.45 -0.78
C TRP A 258 -16.49 25.59 0.67
N GLN A 259 -17.07 26.51 1.44
CA GLN A 259 -16.75 26.69 2.85
C GLN A 259 -17.24 25.47 3.65
N ALA A 260 -18.50 25.06 3.46
CA ALA A 260 -19.05 23.85 4.05
C ALA A 260 -18.20 22.61 3.72
N MET A 261 -17.82 22.46 2.44
CA MET A 261 -16.99 21.34 1.99
C MET A 261 -15.62 21.33 2.68
N ARG A 262 -14.90 22.45 2.68
CA ARG A 262 -13.53 22.53 3.21
C ARG A 262 -13.46 22.41 4.74
N TRP A 263 -14.37 23.04 5.46
CA TRP A 263 -14.27 23.20 6.91
C TRP A 263 -15.06 22.17 7.71
N ILE A 264 -16.14 21.62 7.14
CA ILE A 264 -17.06 20.73 7.87
C ILE A 264 -17.05 19.33 7.28
N ILE A 265 -17.42 19.19 6.01
CA ILE A 265 -17.72 17.88 5.40
C ILE A 265 -16.44 17.09 5.13
N LEU A 266 -15.46 17.70 4.45
CA LEU A 266 -14.24 17.01 4.03
C LEU A 266 -13.40 16.47 5.20
N PRO A 267 -13.16 17.22 6.31
CA PRO A 267 -12.43 16.69 7.46
C PRO A 267 -13.12 15.48 8.12
N GLN A 268 -14.46 15.47 8.16
CA GLN A 268 -15.24 14.36 8.71
C GLN A 268 -15.15 13.13 7.80
N ALA A 269 -15.38 13.32 6.50
CA ALA A 269 -15.28 12.26 5.50
C ALA A 269 -13.89 11.62 5.47
N LEU A 270 -12.82 12.43 5.43
CA LEU A 270 -11.45 11.90 5.43
C LEU A 270 -11.14 11.13 6.71
N ARG A 271 -11.59 11.60 7.88
CA ARG A 271 -11.39 10.87 9.14
C ARG A 271 -12.09 9.51 9.16
N ALA A 272 -13.28 9.41 8.54
CA ALA A 272 -14.01 8.16 8.42
C ALA A 272 -13.34 7.16 7.46
N VAL A 273 -12.65 7.67 6.42
CA VAL A 273 -12.07 6.85 5.36
C VAL A 273 -10.63 6.41 5.65
N VAL A 274 -9.85 7.17 6.42
CA VAL A 274 -8.46 6.83 6.76
C VAL A 274 -8.25 5.36 7.19
N PRO A 275 -9.08 4.76 8.07
CA PRO A 275 -8.91 3.36 8.46
C PRO A 275 -9.07 2.35 7.32
N SER A 276 -9.82 2.70 6.27
CA SER A 276 -10.02 1.84 5.09
C SER A 276 -8.94 2.03 4.01
N MET A 277 -8.09 3.05 4.16
CA MET A 277 -6.99 3.35 3.23
C MET A 277 -5.64 2.84 3.72
N MET A 278 -5.54 2.48 5.00
CA MET A 278 -4.36 1.94 5.69
C MET A 278 -4.50 0.44 5.85
#